data_AF-A0AA42T5V0-F1
#
_entry.id   AF-A0AA42T5V0-F1
#
_cell.length_a   1.000
_cell.length_b   1.000
_cell.length_c   1.000
_cell.angle_alpha   90.00
_cell.angle_beta   90.00
_cell.angle_gamma   90.00
#
_symmetry.space_group_name_H-M   'P 1'
#
loop_
_entity.id
_entity.type
_entity.pdbx_description
1 polymer ?
#
loop_
_entity_poly.entity_id
_entity_poly.type
_entity_poly.pdbx_seq_one_letter_code
_entity_poly.pdbx_strand_id
1 'polypeptide(L)'
;MSTMRGQSRTADKFVLRMPDGMRGRIEELAESNHRSMNAEIVRRLERSFITTDLVAQQNQLIAHLQSTIAILCRTAESEGAGPDLRAVIDAVNAARRGEVPHA
;
A
#
# COMPACT_ATOMS: atom_id res chain seq x y z
N MET A 1 -7.83 -27.74 21.42
CA MET A 1 -7.19 -27.19 20.21
C MET A 1 -5.91 -26.48 20.63
N SER A 2 -4.77 -27.18 20.55
CA SER A 2 -3.49 -26.69 21.08
C SER A 2 -2.69 -26.03 19.95
N THR A 3 -2.24 -24.80 20.19
CA THR A 3 -1.47 -23.94 19.28
C THR A 3 -0.19 -24.64 18.79
N MET A 4 -0.10 -24.97 17.51
CA MET A 4 1.15 -25.36 16.85
C MET A 4 2.09 -24.14 16.84
N ARG A 5 2.88 -23.97 17.91
CA ARG A 5 4.15 -23.26 17.81
C ARG A 5 5.07 -24.15 16.97
N GLY A 6 5.18 -23.86 15.68
CA GLY A 6 6.12 -24.54 14.79
C GLY A 6 7.51 -24.52 15.42
N GLN A 7 8.02 -25.69 15.78
CA GLN A 7 9.35 -25.80 16.37
C GLN A 7 10.36 -25.39 15.29
N SER A 8 11.39 -24.61 15.63
CA SER A 8 12.42 -24.20 14.64
C SER A 8 13.09 -25.39 13.94
N ARG A 9 12.99 -26.58 14.55
CA ARG A 9 13.47 -27.86 14.03
C ARG A 9 12.67 -28.39 12.83
N THR A 10 11.40 -28.02 12.70
CA THR A 10 10.52 -28.45 11.59
C THR A 10 10.28 -27.33 10.58
N ALA A 11 10.86 -26.14 10.78
CA ALA A 11 10.73 -25.03 9.84
C ALA A 11 11.63 -25.22 8.62
N ASP A 12 11.13 -24.83 7.45
CA ASP A 12 11.91 -24.80 6.21
C ASP A 12 13.10 -23.83 6.35
N LYS A 13 14.26 -24.26 5.87
CA LYS A 13 15.52 -23.51 5.98
C LYS A 13 15.97 -23.03 4.62
N PHE A 14 16.30 -21.74 4.53
CA PHE A 14 16.82 -21.12 3.32
C PHE A 14 18.13 -20.40 3.64
N VAL A 15 19.17 -20.65 2.84
CA VAL A 15 20.46 -19.96 2.97
C VAL A 15 20.45 -18.70 2.12
N LEU A 16 20.44 -17.54 2.78
CA LEU A 16 20.48 -16.24 2.11
C LEU A 16 21.94 -15.78 1.92
N ARG A 17 22.31 -15.47 0.67
CA ARG A 17 23.55 -14.75 0.36
C ARG A 17 23.29 -13.26 0.45
N MET A 18 23.94 -12.59 1.39
CA MET A 18 23.77 -11.16 1.63
C MET A 18 24.97 -10.39 1.05
N PRO A 19 24.74 -9.20 0.46
CA PRO A 19 25.83 -8.27 0.14
C PRO A 19 26.60 -7.84 1.38
N ASP A 20 27.82 -7.33 1.17
CA ASP A 20 28.69 -6.84 2.24
C ASP A 20 27.99 -5.79 3.10
N GLY A 21 28.19 -5.87 4.43
CA GLY A 21 27.60 -4.97 5.40
C GLY A 21 26.11 -5.20 5.70
N MET A 22 25.35 -5.91 4.84
CA MET A 22 23.91 -6.10 5.05
C MET A 22 23.61 -6.95 6.29
N ARG A 23 24.39 -8.01 6.55
CA ARG A 23 24.23 -8.86 7.73
C ARG A 23 24.38 -8.05 9.03
N GLY A 24 25.45 -7.25 9.14
CA GLY A 24 25.72 -6.42 10.32
C GLY A 24 24.61 -5.39 10.55
N ARG A 25 24.13 -4.75 9.48
CA ARG A 25 22.98 -3.84 9.57
C ARG A 25 21.72 -4.52 10.11
N ILE A 26 21.43 -5.76 9.69
CA ILE A 26 20.27 -6.51 10.20
C ILE A 26 20.47 -6.90 11.67
N GLU A 27 21.71 -7.22 12.07
CA GLU A 27 22.07 -7.53 13.46
C GLU A 27 21.78 -6.36 14.39
N GLU A 28 22.30 -5.18 14.07
CA GLU A 28 22.06 -3.94 14.83
C GLU A 28 20.56 -3.64 14.97
N LEU A 29 19.80 -3.81 13.88
CA LEU A 29 18.35 -3.61 13.88
C LEU A 29 17.61 -4.68 14.68
N ALA A 30 18.09 -5.91 14.70
CA ALA A 30 17.49 -6.97 15.50
C ALA A 30 17.71 -6.70 16.99
N GLU A 31 18.92 -6.31 17.38
CA GLU A 31 19.27 -5.91 18.74
C GLU A 31 18.45 -4.71 19.21
N SER A 32 18.38 -3.65 18.40
CA SER A 32 17.63 -2.43 18.73
C SER A 32 16.12 -2.69 18.91
N ASN A 33 15.60 -3.74 18.27
CA ASN A 33 14.20 -4.14 18.34
C ASN A 33 13.96 -5.31 19.31
N HIS A 34 14.97 -5.74 20.06
CA HIS A 34 14.92 -6.86 21.00
C HIS A 34 14.41 -8.18 20.38
N ARG A 35 14.94 -8.52 19.20
CA ARG A 35 14.55 -9.70 18.41
C ARG A 35 15.77 -10.48 17.97
N SER A 36 15.59 -11.77 17.66
CA SER A 36 16.61 -12.51 16.93
C SER A 36 16.73 -12.00 15.49
N MET A 37 17.91 -12.15 14.89
CA MET A 37 18.15 -11.79 13.50
C MET A 37 17.11 -12.43 12.55
N ASN A 38 16.77 -13.70 12.78
CA ASN A 38 15.73 -14.39 12.00
C ASN A 38 14.35 -13.73 12.16
N ALA A 39 13.95 -13.39 13.39
CA ALA A 39 12.68 -12.73 13.64
C ALA A 39 12.62 -11.34 12.98
N GLU A 40 13.74 -10.61 12.93
CA GLU A 40 13.79 -9.32 12.24
C GLU A 40 13.71 -9.47 10.71
N ILE A 41 14.39 -10.47 10.13
CA ILE A 41 14.28 -10.79 8.70
C ILE A 41 12.84 -11.14 8.33
N VAL A 42 12.21 -12.05 9.08
CA VAL A 42 10.82 -12.46 8.84
C VAL A 42 9.88 -11.26 8.93
N ARG A 43 10.00 -10.43 9.98
CA ARG A 43 9.16 -9.23 10.14
C ARG A 43 9.31 -8.25 8.97
N ARG A 44 10.52 -8.08 8.43
CA ARG A 44 10.75 -7.20 7.27
C ARG A 44 10.10 -7.74 6.01
N LEU A 45 10.19 -9.05 5.79
CA LEU A 45 9.54 -9.72 4.66
C LEU A 45 8.02 -9.61 4.76
N GLU A 46 7.44 -9.94 5.92
CA GLU A 46 6.00 -9.79 6.18
C GLU A 46 5.53 -8.36 5.92
N ARG A 47 6.25 -7.36 6.43
CA ARG A 47 5.94 -5.95 6.18
C ARG A 47 6.00 -5.62 4.69
N SER A 48 6.94 -6.18 3.94
CA SER A 48 7.06 -5.94 2.50
C SER A 48 5.87 -6.50 1.72
N PHE A 49 5.38 -7.69 2.08
CA PHE A 49 4.18 -8.28 1.48
C PHE A 49 2.93 -7.45 1.80
N ILE A 50 2.70 -7.13 3.08
CA ILE A 50 1.57 -6.29 3.51
C ILE A 50 1.58 -4.93 2.81
N THR A 51 2.76 -4.31 2.69
CA THR A 51 2.89 -3.02 2.01
C THR A 51 2.54 -3.13 0.53
N THR A 52 2.99 -4.21 -0.13
CA THR A 52 2.71 -4.47 -1.54
C THR A 52 1.21 -4.66 -1.77
N ASP A 53 0.57 -5.48 -0.93
CA ASP A 53 -0.86 -5.76 -1.00
C ASP A 53 -1.69 -4.51 -0.70
N LEU A 54 -1.32 -3.74 0.32
CA LEU A 54 -2.02 -2.51 0.69
C LEU A 54 -1.94 -1.46 -0.42
N VAL A 55 -0.78 -1.31 -1.07
CA VAL A 55 -0.62 -0.41 -2.23
C VAL A 55 -1.49 -0.88 -3.39
N ALA A 56 -1.54 -2.18 -3.67
CA ALA A 56 -2.41 -2.72 -4.71
C ALA A 56 -3.90 -2.48 -4.41
N GLN A 57 -4.34 -2.73 -3.18
CA GLN A 57 -5.71 -2.45 -2.72
C GLN A 57 -6.05 -0.96 -2.78
N GLN A 58 -5.12 -0.10 -2.38
CA GLN A 58 -5.28 1.35 -2.46
C GLN A 58 -5.47 1.79 -3.92
N ASN A 59 -4.68 1.26 -4.85
CA ASN A 59 -4.81 1.56 -6.27
C ASN A 59 -6.15 1.09 -6.84
N GLN A 60 -6.64 -0.07 -6.41
CA GLN A 60 -7.98 -0.56 -6.78
C GLN A 60 -9.08 0.36 -6.27
N LEU A 61 -8.98 0.81 -5.01
CA LEU A 61 -9.95 1.74 -4.42
C LEU A 61 -9.94 3.09 -5.15
N ILE A 62 -8.75 3.63 -5.45
CA ILE A 62 -8.61 4.86 -6.22
C ILE A 62 -9.28 4.71 -7.60
N ALA A 63 -9.01 3.61 -8.32
CA ALA A 63 -9.62 3.36 -9.62
C ALA A 63 -11.15 3.25 -9.53
N HIS A 64 -11.67 2.58 -8.50
CA HIS A 64 -13.10 2.47 -8.26
C HIS A 64 -13.74 3.84 -8.00
N LEU A 65 -13.16 4.64 -7.09
CA LEU A 65 -13.64 5.99 -6.79
C LEU A 65 -13.61 6.89 -8.02
N GLN A 66 -12.53 6.83 -8.82
CA GLN A 66 -12.42 7.58 -10.07
C GLN A 66 -13.50 7.18 -11.08
N SER A 67 -13.82 5.89 -11.18
CA SER A 67 -14.90 5.40 -12.05
C SER A 67 -16.27 5.90 -11.58
N THR A 68 -16.57 5.79 -10.28
CA THR A 68 -17.82 6.25 -9.68
C THR A 68 -18.02 7.75 -9.85
N ILE A 69 -16.98 8.55 -9.57
CA ILE A 69 -17.00 10.00 -9.81
C ILE A 69 -17.29 10.30 -11.29
N ALA A 70 -16.63 9.60 -12.21
CA ALA A 70 -16.87 9.80 -13.64
C ALA A 70 -18.32 9.51 -14.05
N ILE A 71 -18.96 8.49 -13.44
CA ILE A 71 -20.37 8.19 -13.66
C ILE A 71 -21.25 9.33 -13.14
N LEU A 72 -21.05 9.73 -11.88
CA LEU A 72 -21.83 10.79 -11.23
C LEU A 72 -21.74 12.13 -11.96
N CYS A 73 -20.55 12.48 -12.44
CA CYS A 73 -20.39 13.68 -13.27
C CYS A 73 -21.23 13.57 -14.54
N ARG A 74 -21.12 12.47 -15.30
CA ARG A 74 -21.90 12.29 -16.54
C ARG A 74 -23.41 12.33 -16.30
N THR A 75 -23.91 11.73 -15.22
CA THR A 75 -25.35 11.75 -14.91
C THR A 75 -25.81 13.16 -14.57
N ALA A 76 -25.05 13.90 -13.75
CA ALA A 76 -25.36 15.28 -13.41
C ALA A 76 -25.35 16.21 -14.65
N GLU A 77 -24.45 15.97 -15.60
CA GLU A 77 -24.44 16.69 -16.88
C GLU A 77 -25.69 16.39 -17.71
N SER A 78 -26.13 15.14 -17.76
CA SER A 78 -27.32 14.74 -18.53
C SER A 78 -28.64 15.26 -17.93
N GLU A 79 -28.69 15.45 -16.61
CA GLU A 79 -29.88 15.96 -15.90
C GLU A 79 -29.96 17.50 -15.90
N GLY A 80 -29.00 18.20 -16.50
CA GLY A 80 -28.98 19.66 -16.54
C GLY A 80 -28.55 20.29 -15.22
N ALA A 81 -27.39 19.89 -14.70
CA ALA A 81 -26.80 20.46 -13.49
C ALA A 81 -26.79 22.01 -13.49
N GLY A 82 -27.25 22.59 -12.39
CA GLY A 82 -27.14 24.03 -12.13
C GLY A 82 -25.69 24.52 -12.11
N PRO A 83 -25.47 25.85 -12.20
CA PRO A 83 -24.14 26.44 -12.38
C PRO A 83 -23.14 26.07 -11.27
N ASP A 84 -23.59 25.94 -10.03
CA ASP A 84 -22.74 25.54 -8.90
C ASP A 84 -22.24 24.09 -9.04
N LEU A 85 -23.11 23.17 -9.44
CA LEU A 85 -22.75 21.76 -9.63
C LEU A 85 -21.86 21.58 -10.87
N ARG A 86 -22.07 22.39 -11.92
CA ARG A 86 -21.21 22.42 -13.11
C ARG A 86 -19.78 22.84 -12.76
N ALA A 87 -19.62 23.90 -11.96
CA ALA A 87 -18.31 24.36 -11.51
C ALA A 87 -17.55 23.28 -10.71
N VAL A 88 -18.27 22.51 -9.87
CA VAL A 88 -17.70 21.38 -9.14
C VAL A 88 -17.26 20.25 -10.09
N ILE A 89 -18.06 19.89 -11.08
CA ILE A 89 -17.72 18.86 -12.09
C ILE A 89 -16.47 19.28 -12.87
N ASP A 90 -16.38 20.54 -13.29
CA ASP A 90 -15.23 21.06 -14.03
C ASP A 90 -13.95 21.03 -13.18
N ALA A 91 -14.04 21.43 -11.91
CA ALA A 91 -12.92 21.35 -10.96
C ALA A 91 -12.44 19.91 -10.73
N VAL A 92 -13.38 18.96 -10.55
CA VAL A 92 -13.07 17.53 -10.42
C VAL A 92 -12.40 16.98 -11.68
N ASN A 93 -12.89 17.36 -12.86
CA ASN A 93 -12.30 16.93 -14.13
C ASN A 93 -10.90 17.52 -14.35
N ALA A 94 -10.65 18.78 -13.95
CA ALA A 94 -9.33 19.40 -13.99
C ALA A 94 -8.33 18.68 -13.06
N ALA A 95 -8.72 18.42 -11.81
CA ALA A 95 -7.90 17.67 -10.87
C ALA A 95 -7.53 16.26 -11.39
N ARG A 96 -8.45 15.59 -12.09
CA ARG A 96 -8.19 14.28 -12.73
C ARG A 96 -7.18 14.33 -13.88
N ARG A 97 -7.05 15.46 -14.57
CA ARG A 97 -6.04 15.67 -15.63
C ARG A 97 -4.65 16.00 -15.07
N GLY A 98 -4.51 16.13 -13.75
CA GLY A 98 -3.27 16.59 -13.11
C GLY A 98 -3.07 18.10 -13.19
N GLU A 99 -4.11 18.85 -13.62
CA GLU A 99 -4.14 20.31 -13.61
C GLU A 99 -4.59 20.78 -12.23
N VAL A 100 -3.78 20.52 -11.20
CA VAL A 100 -4.03 21.14 -9.89
C VAL A 100 -3.34 22.50 -9.93
N PRO A 101 -4.07 23.63 -9.74
CA PRO A 101 -3.41 24.91 -9.56
C PRO A 101 -2.56 24.82 -8.28
N HIS A 102 -1.24 24.88 -8.42
CA HIS A 102 -0.41 25.30 -7.30
C HIS A 102 -0.75 26.76 -7.03
N ALA A 103 -1.54 26.97 -5.99
CA ALA A 103 -1.72 28.27 -5.36
C ALA A 103 -0.45 28.62 -4.56
#